data_AF-A0A7K1K5L4-F1
#
_entry.id   AF-A0A7K1K5L4-F1
#
_cell.length_a   1.000
_cell.length_b   1.000
_cell.length_c   1.000
_cell.angle_alpha   90.00
_cell.angle_beta   90.00
_cell.angle_gamma   90.00
#
_symmetry.space_group_name_H-M   'P 1'
#
loop_
_entity.id
_entity.type
_entity.pdbx_description
1 polymer ?
#
loop_
_entity_poly.entity_id
_entity_poly.type
_entity_poly.pdbx_seq_one_letter_code
_entity_poly.pdbx_strand_id
1 'polypeptide(L)'
;MGSEGARKSVDRVLGVLRPAGTVLAGAAAVLLVWAAALGAWARLIAPRSSGEGSWYVIGLHRWGGALPNRMALAVAVIAVVLIAAMAYSVWRGRTGRDLSATPAGAAGVAALLFIAYVTQGIPAFYQMAMDSAPVTAALPAGMASWWLCLAGAAVTFLAARAFPRLERSSVRLLAVGVAIAVVVAAVVTVGALRAGDDGRYVDATTAAATDVPAVPSMLGQRTFTVSVPDAFEGNKHDPNRGIVAAGAGFVVYGDHRITAYGADGKERWHFARTGPGGVVVNGMRVFDNGATVVAFLDKGLVGIDATTGERLWTSADDQMMYALSQVPGYNLDAPFVVYRDDRVWVRFDTRTGKPMWTVPAPHADCDFPPRVVDTRSWLVSVVRCSSEQSNAIRVIALDPGSGETVWDNEVFKGQADAAAIATPANAVGIFIQFGGAGAPPGIAYANVVDKTVTPLPARGTGEPSLGPSDNFVFSGRDGGRQLVLFGPDGKQRCAGAQGIRGAQTRVLGQGGGLAYLSFAGGFVVADDGGVGTPGSLRTFDANTCAQTAAVPAESVEGFVPVPGAVLVLRRDGQTLQIDGYTA
;
A
#
# COMPACT_ATOMS: atom_id res chain seq x y z
N MET A 1 48.24 43.47 -48.64
CA MET A 1 48.98 42.41 -47.93
C MET A 1 48.17 41.73 -46.79
N GLY A 2 46.84 41.83 -46.73
CA GLY A 2 46.04 41.22 -45.65
C GLY A 2 45.38 39.85 -45.93
N SER A 3 45.43 39.32 -47.16
CA SER A 3 44.63 38.12 -47.53
C SER A 3 45.34 36.77 -47.36
N GLU A 4 46.68 36.75 -47.32
CA GLU A 4 47.45 35.51 -47.20
C GLU A 4 47.44 34.96 -45.77
N GLY A 5 47.54 35.84 -44.78
CA GLY A 5 47.41 35.47 -43.35
C GLY A 5 46.00 34.96 -43.01
N ALA A 6 44.96 35.54 -43.61
CA ALA A 6 43.57 35.09 -43.44
C ALA A 6 43.33 33.70 -44.03
N ARG A 7 43.81 33.42 -45.26
CA ARG A 7 43.71 32.08 -45.87
C ARG A 7 44.44 31.00 -45.07
N LYS A 8 45.67 31.28 -44.63
CA LYS A 8 46.47 30.33 -43.84
C LYS A 8 45.84 30.01 -42.48
N SER A 9 45.20 31.01 -41.87
CA SER A 9 44.44 30.83 -40.62
C SER A 9 43.17 30.02 -40.84
N VAL A 10 42.43 30.29 -41.92
CA VAL A 10 41.23 29.54 -42.31
C VAL A 10 41.56 28.07 -42.61
N ASP A 11 42.63 27.79 -43.35
CA ASP A 11 43.04 26.42 -43.67
C ASP A 11 43.50 25.65 -42.42
N ARG A 12 44.18 26.32 -41.48
CA ARG A 12 44.60 25.71 -40.21
C ARG A 12 43.39 25.40 -39.32
N VAL A 13 42.42 26.31 -39.25
CA VAL A 13 41.15 26.11 -38.52
C VAL A 13 40.33 24.99 -39.16
N LEU A 14 40.18 24.97 -40.48
CA LEU A 14 39.49 23.90 -41.22
C LEU A 14 40.19 22.54 -41.05
N GLY A 15 41.52 22.52 -40.98
CA GLY A 15 42.32 21.32 -40.73
C GLY A 15 42.06 20.69 -39.36
N VAL A 16 41.76 21.48 -38.32
CA VAL A 16 41.41 20.99 -36.98
C VAL A 16 39.91 20.67 -36.86
N LEU A 17 39.05 21.43 -37.52
CA LEU A 17 37.59 21.21 -37.50
C LEU A 17 37.18 19.91 -38.20
N ARG A 18 37.94 19.46 -39.20
CA ARG A 18 37.64 18.23 -39.95
C ARG A 18 37.73 16.96 -39.08
N PRO A 19 38.83 16.66 -38.37
CA PRO A 19 38.91 15.50 -37.48
C PRO A 19 37.91 15.60 -36.32
N ALA A 20 37.72 16.78 -35.73
CA ALA A 20 36.73 17.00 -34.70
C ALA A 20 35.30 16.67 -35.20
N GLY A 21 34.93 17.14 -36.40
CA GLY A 21 33.64 16.82 -37.01
C GLY A 21 33.43 15.32 -37.26
N THR A 22 34.47 14.57 -37.62
CA THR A 22 34.38 13.11 -37.80
C THR A 22 34.24 12.35 -36.48
N VAL A 23 34.91 12.80 -35.41
CA VAL A 23 34.73 12.25 -34.05
C VAL A 23 33.29 12.51 -33.58
N LEU A 24 32.78 13.73 -33.78
CA LEU A 24 31.40 14.10 -33.45
C LEU A 24 30.39 13.27 -34.24
N ALA A 25 30.60 13.01 -35.53
CA ALA A 25 29.71 12.17 -36.33
C ALA A 25 29.56 10.75 -35.76
N GLY A 26 30.66 10.13 -35.30
CA GLY A 26 30.64 8.83 -34.63
C GLY A 26 29.89 8.88 -33.30
N ALA A 27 30.12 9.93 -32.52
CA ALA A 27 29.46 10.13 -31.25
C ALA A 27 27.94 10.35 -31.40
N ALA A 28 27.50 11.14 -32.37
CA ALA A 28 26.08 11.43 -32.65
C ALA A 28 25.28 10.15 -32.89
N ALA A 29 25.77 9.27 -33.76
CA ALA A 29 25.09 8.02 -34.08
C ALA A 29 24.88 7.14 -32.85
N VAL A 30 25.92 6.97 -32.03
CA VAL A 30 25.86 6.17 -30.80
C VAL A 30 24.89 6.78 -29.79
N LEU A 31 24.99 8.09 -29.53
CA LEU A 31 24.12 8.77 -28.56
C LEU A 31 22.64 8.64 -28.94
N LEU A 32 22.31 8.78 -30.23
CA LEU A 32 20.93 8.68 -30.72
C LEU A 32 20.38 7.24 -30.64
N VAL A 33 21.19 6.25 -31.03
CA VAL A 33 20.79 4.83 -30.91
C VAL A 33 20.62 4.45 -29.44
N TRP A 34 21.54 4.87 -28.58
CA TRP A 34 21.48 4.60 -27.14
C TRP A 34 20.28 5.30 -26.48
N ALA A 35 20.01 6.55 -26.83
CA ALA A 35 18.84 7.28 -26.37
C ALA A 35 17.54 6.56 -26.76
N ALA A 36 17.41 6.12 -28.02
CA ALA A 36 16.24 5.36 -28.46
C ALA A 36 16.09 4.02 -27.72
N ALA A 37 17.18 3.27 -27.55
CA ALA A 37 17.18 2.01 -26.83
C ALA A 37 16.81 2.18 -25.35
N LEU A 38 17.41 3.16 -24.67
CA LEU A 38 17.14 3.45 -23.27
C LEU A 38 15.70 3.97 -23.07
N GLY A 39 15.20 4.82 -23.96
CA GLY A 39 13.81 5.29 -23.95
C GLY A 39 12.82 4.15 -24.18
N ALA A 40 13.13 3.22 -25.08
CA ALA A 40 12.32 2.01 -25.30
C ALA A 40 12.33 1.09 -24.07
N TRP A 41 13.50 0.85 -23.45
CA TRP A 41 13.63 0.06 -22.23
C TRP A 41 12.85 0.67 -21.06
N ALA A 42 13.02 1.99 -20.83
CA ALA A 42 12.31 2.74 -19.79
C ALA A 42 10.78 2.63 -19.94
N ARG A 43 10.29 2.57 -21.19
CA ARG A 43 8.86 2.48 -21.48
C ARG A 43 8.30 1.07 -21.35
N LEU A 44 9.01 0.08 -21.89
CA LEU A 44 8.47 -1.27 -22.12
C LEU A 44 8.83 -2.27 -21.03
N ILE A 45 9.94 -2.03 -20.31
CA ILE A 45 10.53 -3.02 -19.42
C ILE A 45 10.66 -2.48 -18.00
N ALA A 46 11.08 -1.21 -17.84
CA ALA A 46 11.34 -0.66 -16.52
C ALA A 46 10.05 -0.53 -15.67
N PRO A 47 10.11 -0.83 -14.37
CA PRO A 47 9.00 -0.59 -13.45
C PRO A 47 8.59 0.88 -13.45
N ARG A 48 7.30 1.16 -13.59
CA ARG A 48 6.76 2.51 -13.61
C ARG A 48 6.44 2.99 -12.21
N SER A 49 6.64 4.29 -11.97
CA SER A 49 6.29 4.87 -10.68
C SER A 49 4.77 5.03 -10.59
N SER A 50 4.21 4.73 -9.43
CA SER A 50 2.82 5.06 -9.11
C SER A 50 2.53 6.56 -9.17
N GLY A 51 3.57 7.39 -8.99
CA GLY A 51 3.49 8.83 -9.15
C GLY A 51 3.14 9.28 -10.57
N GLU A 52 3.34 8.45 -11.60
CA GLU A 52 3.05 8.80 -13.00
C GLU A 52 1.56 9.15 -13.23
N GLY A 53 0.64 8.52 -12.48
CA GLY A 53 -0.80 8.77 -12.58
C GLY A 53 -1.30 9.98 -11.79
N SER A 54 -0.57 10.39 -10.74
CA SER A 54 -0.96 11.47 -9.82
C SER A 54 -0.82 12.90 -10.39
N TRP A 55 -0.57 12.98 -11.69
CA TRP A 55 -0.35 14.18 -12.50
C TRP A 55 -1.61 15.05 -12.69
N TYR A 56 -2.76 14.63 -12.17
CA TYR A 56 -4.06 15.30 -12.33
C TYR A 56 -4.18 16.68 -11.66
N VAL A 57 -3.27 17.06 -10.75
CA VAL A 57 -3.54 18.18 -9.84
C VAL A 57 -2.95 19.53 -10.30
N ILE A 58 -1.96 19.56 -11.20
CA ILE A 58 -1.34 20.84 -11.58
C ILE A 58 -0.91 20.78 -13.04
N GLY A 59 -1.50 21.63 -13.90
CA GLY A 59 -1.23 21.73 -15.35
C GLY A 59 0.18 22.21 -15.72
N LEU A 60 1.21 21.57 -15.15
CA LEU A 60 2.62 21.95 -15.22
C LEU A 60 3.29 21.63 -16.57
N HIS A 61 2.67 20.79 -17.42
CA HIS A 61 3.21 20.48 -18.76
C HIS A 61 2.10 20.32 -19.81
N ARG A 62 2.46 20.36 -21.09
CA ARG A 62 1.49 20.20 -22.21
C ARG A 62 1.13 18.74 -22.52
N TRP A 63 1.79 17.76 -21.89
CA TRP A 63 1.75 16.35 -22.33
C TRP A 63 0.93 15.40 -21.46
N GLY A 64 0.34 15.86 -20.36
CA GLY A 64 -0.52 14.95 -19.60
C GLY A 64 0.26 13.94 -18.75
N GLY A 65 -0.49 13.01 -18.17
CA GLY A 65 0.05 11.71 -17.73
C GLY A 65 0.60 10.85 -18.88
N ALA A 66 0.49 11.29 -20.13
CA ALA A 66 1.14 10.65 -21.27
C ALA A 66 2.62 11.08 -21.43
N LEU A 67 3.16 11.95 -20.58
CA LEU A 67 4.52 12.48 -20.68
C LEU A 67 5.60 11.39 -20.82
N PRO A 68 5.71 10.36 -19.93
CA PRO A 68 6.76 9.34 -20.08
C PRO A 68 6.65 8.58 -21.40
N ASN A 69 5.42 8.21 -21.78
CA ASN A 69 5.15 7.52 -23.04
C ASN A 69 5.48 8.38 -24.26
N ARG A 70 5.14 9.67 -24.24
CA ARG A 70 5.39 10.62 -25.33
C ARG A 70 6.86 11.00 -25.44
N MET A 71 7.60 11.08 -24.33
CA MET A 71 9.04 11.31 -24.32
C MET A 71 9.78 10.18 -25.02
N ALA A 72 9.53 8.92 -24.64
CA ALA A 72 10.15 7.77 -25.28
C ALA A 72 9.84 7.72 -26.80
N LEU A 73 8.59 7.99 -27.18
CA LEU A 73 8.19 8.05 -28.59
C LEU A 73 8.90 9.18 -29.34
N ALA A 74 8.95 10.38 -28.76
CA ALA A 74 9.61 11.53 -29.35
C ALA A 74 11.12 11.29 -29.53
N VAL A 75 11.79 10.74 -28.52
CA VAL A 75 13.21 10.35 -28.60
C VAL A 75 13.44 9.36 -29.74
N ALA A 76 12.59 8.34 -29.87
CA ALA A 76 12.69 7.36 -30.96
C ALA A 76 12.50 8.02 -32.34
N VAL A 77 11.47 8.86 -32.51
CA VAL A 77 11.21 9.58 -33.76
C VAL A 77 12.38 10.50 -34.13
N ILE A 78 12.87 11.29 -33.17
CA ILE A 78 14.02 12.19 -33.38
C ILE A 78 15.26 11.40 -33.76
N ALA A 79 15.56 10.31 -33.06
CA ALA A 79 16.70 9.45 -33.36
C ALA A 79 16.61 8.88 -34.78
N VAL A 80 15.46 8.33 -35.19
CA VAL A 80 15.25 7.77 -36.53
C VAL A 80 15.41 8.85 -37.61
N VAL A 81 14.78 10.02 -37.43
CA VAL A 81 14.87 11.14 -38.39
C VAL A 81 16.30 11.64 -38.53
N LEU A 82 17.02 11.83 -37.42
CA LEU A 82 18.42 12.27 -37.45
C LEU A 82 19.33 11.23 -38.07
N ILE A 83 19.17 9.94 -37.73
CA ILE A 83 19.96 8.85 -38.33
C ILE A 83 19.70 8.75 -39.83
N ALA A 84 18.45 8.84 -40.28
CA ALA A 84 18.10 8.85 -41.69
C ALA A 84 18.71 10.08 -42.40
N ALA A 85 18.66 11.27 -41.79
CA ALA A 85 19.25 12.49 -42.33
C ALA A 85 20.78 12.42 -42.42
N MET A 86 21.44 11.79 -41.43
CA MET A 86 22.88 11.51 -41.45
C MET A 86 23.22 10.54 -42.60
N ALA A 87 22.53 9.40 -42.71
CA ALA A 87 22.75 8.41 -43.76
C ALA A 87 22.53 9.00 -45.16
N TYR A 88 21.46 9.77 -45.34
CA TYR A 88 21.17 10.47 -46.58
C TYR A 88 22.24 11.52 -46.92
N SER A 89 22.77 12.24 -45.93
CA SER A 89 23.87 13.21 -46.13
C SER A 89 25.17 12.53 -46.57
N VAL A 90 25.48 11.36 -46.00
CA VAL A 90 26.63 10.52 -46.43
C VAL A 90 26.44 10.01 -47.86
N TRP A 91 25.27 9.47 -48.17
CA TRP A 91 24.95 8.98 -49.52
C TRP A 91 25.05 10.10 -50.56
N ARG A 92 24.47 11.27 -50.27
CA ARG A 92 24.51 12.44 -51.15
C ARG A 92 25.94 12.92 -51.40
N GLY A 93 26.78 12.95 -50.37
CA GLY A 93 28.20 13.31 -50.48
C GLY A 93 28.98 12.43 -51.47
N ARG A 94 28.69 11.12 -51.49
CA ARG A 94 29.29 10.19 -52.46
C ARG A 94 28.87 10.42 -53.91
N THR A 95 27.75 11.13 -54.15
CA THR A 95 27.23 11.41 -55.50
C THR A 95 27.69 12.76 -56.08
N GLY A 96 28.57 13.50 -55.38
CA GLY A 96 29.16 14.74 -55.89
C GLY A 96 28.20 15.94 -55.98
N ARG A 97 27.00 15.85 -55.40
CA ARG A 97 26.02 16.95 -55.37
C ARG A 97 26.32 17.89 -54.21
N ASP A 98 27.23 18.83 -54.43
CA ASP A 98 27.62 19.86 -53.47
C ASP A 98 26.51 20.91 -53.30
N LEU A 99 25.92 20.97 -52.10
CA LEU A 99 25.05 22.05 -51.66
C LEU A 99 25.35 22.39 -50.19
N SER A 100 25.28 23.68 -49.88
CA SER A 100 25.75 24.31 -48.63
C SER A 100 24.94 23.96 -47.38
N ALA A 101 23.76 23.33 -47.53
CA ALA A 101 22.88 22.91 -46.43
C ALA A 101 22.76 21.39 -46.38
N THR A 102 23.40 20.76 -45.39
CA THR A 102 23.29 19.31 -45.16
C THR A 102 21.98 18.99 -44.45
N PRO A 103 21.15 18.06 -44.95
CA PRO A 103 19.90 17.64 -44.32
C PRO A 103 20.03 17.29 -42.83
N ALA A 104 21.16 16.68 -42.43
CA ALA A 104 21.47 16.39 -41.02
C ALA A 104 21.51 17.65 -40.13
N GLY A 105 22.04 18.76 -40.64
CA GLY A 105 22.10 20.03 -39.91
C GLY A 105 20.72 20.65 -39.70
N ALA A 106 19.88 20.67 -40.75
CA ALA A 106 18.51 21.17 -40.66
C ALA A 106 17.66 20.32 -39.71
N ALA A 107 17.76 18.99 -39.81
CA ALA A 107 17.10 18.06 -38.90
C ALA A 107 17.59 18.23 -37.46
N GLY A 108 18.90 18.46 -37.26
CA GLY A 108 19.50 18.75 -35.96
C GLY A 108 18.91 20.01 -35.32
N VAL A 109 18.83 21.12 -36.05
CA VAL A 109 18.20 22.37 -35.55
C VAL A 109 16.74 22.16 -35.21
N ALA A 110 15.97 21.51 -36.09
CA ALA A 110 14.57 21.22 -35.85
C ALA A 110 14.37 20.37 -34.58
N ALA A 111 15.20 19.34 -34.39
CA ALA A 111 15.19 18.50 -33.19
C ALA A 111 15.54 19.31 -31.93
N LEU A 112 16.57 20.16 -31.97
CA LEU A 112 16.95 21.01 -30.84
C LEU A 112 15.84 22.00 -30.45
N LEU A 113 15.20 22.65 -31.43
CA LEU A 113 14.08 23.56 -31.18
C LEU A 113 12.88 22.83 -30.58
N PHE A 114 12.56 21.64 -31.11
CA PHE A 114 11.51 20.79 -30.55
C PHE A 114 11.83 20.37 -29.12
N ILE A 115 13.03 19.88 -28.85
CA ILE A 115 13.45 19.48 -27.50
C ILE A 115 13.43 20.68 -26.55
N ALA A 116 13.95 21.83 -26.96
CA ALA A 116 13.97 23.05 -26.14
C ALA A 116 12.55 23.50 -25.78
N TYR A 117 11.62 23.46 -26.73
CA TYR A 117 10.22 23.79 -26.51
C TYR A 117 9.54 22.81 -25.54
N VAL A 118 9.78 21.51 -25.71
CA VAL A 118 9.17 20.46 -24.89
C VAL A 118 9.82 20.33 -23.51
N THR A 119 11.08 20.72 -23.33
CA THR A 119 11.80 20.55 -22.05
C THR A 119 11.25 21.46 -20.94
N GLN A 120 10.43 22.46 -21.28
CA GLN A 120 9.81 23.36 -20.31
C GLN A 120 8.90 22.58 -19.32
N GLY A 121 9.32 22.51 -18.06
CA GLY A 121 8.58 21.84 -16.98
C GLY A 121 9.01 20.39 -16.71
N ILE A 122 9.78 19.75 -17.59
CA ILE A 122 10.29 18.39 -17.37
C ILE A 122 11.16 18.30 -16.09
N PRO A 123 12.10 19.23 -15.79
CA PRO A 123 12.90 19.15 -14.57
C PRO A 123 12.06 19.26 -13.28
N ALA A 124 11.08 20.17 -13.26
CA ALA A 124 10.17 20.33 -12.12
C ALA A 124 9.29 19.08 -11.93
N PHE A 125 8.83 18.48 -13.03
CA PHE A 125 8.14 17.20 -13.01
C PHE A 125 9.02 16.08 -12.45
N TYR A 126 10.26 15.97 -12.92
CA TYR A 126 11.20 14.95 -12.44
C TYR A 126 11.42 15.07 -10.94
N GLN A 127 11.67 16.29 -10.43
CA GLN A 127 11.82 16.53 -8.99
C GLN A 127 10.55 16.13 -8.22
N MET A 128 9.40 16.68 -8.61
CA MET A 128 8.13 16.39 -7.93
C MET A 128 7.80 14.88 -7.91
N ALA A 129 8.00 14.17 -9.02
CA ALA A 129 7.72 12.74 -9.09
C ALA A 129 8.68 11.90 -8.25
N MET A 130 9.97 12.26 -8.23
CA MET A 130 10.99 11.60 -7.42
C MET A 130 10.81 11.90 -5.92
N ASP A 131 10.20 13.03 -5.58
CA ASP A 131 9.92 13.44 -4.20
C ASP A 131 8.56 12.90 -3.70
N SER A 132 7.56 12.75 -4.56
CA SER A 132 6.19 12.43 -4.14
C SER A 132 5.81 10.95 -4.24
N ALA A 133 6.68 10.09 -4.74
CA ALA A 133 6.40 8.67 -4.92
C ALA A 133 7.67 7.80 -4.75
N PRO A 134 7.50 6.47 -4.58
CA PRO A 134 8.60 5.53 -4.71
C PRO A 134 9.35 5.72 -6.02
N VAL A 135 10.68 5.71 -5.91
CA VAL A 135 11.58 5.97 -7.02
C VAL A 135 11.60 4.74 -7.92
N THR A 136 11.58 4.91 -9.24
CA THR A 136 11.68 3.78 -10.16
C THR A 136 12.66 4.05 -11.29
N ALA A 137 13.22 2.99 -11.87
CA ALA A 137 14.20 3.11 -12.95
C ALA A 137 13.64 3.75 -14.24
N ALA A 138 12.33 3.65 -14.48
CA ALA A 138 11.71 4.15 -15.71
C ALA A 138 11.89 5.67 -15.88
N LEU A 139 11.66 6.45 -14.82
CA LEU A 139 11.65 7.90 -14.91
C LEU A 139 13.06 8.49 -15.13
N PRO A 140 14.10 8.17 -14.33
CA PRO A 140 15.47 8.63 -14.58
C PRO A 140 16.03 8.09 -15.90
N ALA A 141 15.71 6.85 -16.31
CA ALA A 141 16.13 6.32 -17.59
C ALA A 141 15.49 7.07 -18.77
N GLY A 142 14.19 7.40 -18.66
CA GLY A 142 13.49 8.26 -19.60
C GLY A 142 14.13 9.65 -19.70
N MET A 143 14.46 10.27 -18.56
CA MET A 143 15.18 11.55 -18.52
C MET A 143 16.58 11.47 -19.14
N ALA A 144 17.34 10.43 -18.82
CA ALA A 144 18.64 10.17 -19.43
C ALA A 144 18.52 10.00 -20.95
N SER A 145 17.51 9.26 -21.42
CA SER A 145 17.24 9.10 -22.85
C SER A 145 16.98 10.44 -23.54
N TRP A 146 16.22 11.33 -22.90
CA TRP A 146 15.93 12.68 -23.40
C TRP A 146 17.18 13.54 -23.51
N TRP A 147 18.03 13.55 -22.48
CA TRP A 147 19.28 14.32 -22.48
C TRP A 147 20.33 13.76 -23.44
N LEU A 148 20.43 12.43 -23.57
CA LEU A 148 21.27 11.78 -24.59
C LEU A 148 20.77 12.11 -26.01
N CYS A 149 19.46 12.18 -26.22
CA CYS A 149 18.87 12.60 -27.49
C CYS A 149 19.22 14.07 -27.81
N LEU A 150 19.10 14.98 -26.83
CA LEU A 150 19.50 16.37 -26.96
C LEU A 150 21.00 16.49 -27.33
N ALA A 151 21.86 15.76 -26.62
CA ALA A 151 23.29 15.74 -26.90
C ALA A 151 23.56 15.18 -28.30
N GLY A 152 22.91 14.08 -28.69
CA GLY A 152 23.00 13.49 -30.03
C GLY A 152 22.56 14.47 -31.13
N ALA A 153 21.47 15.21 -30.92
CA ALA A 153 21.00 16.24 -31.85
C ALA A 153 21.98 17.41 -31.97
N ALA A 154 22.53 17.89 -30.85
CA ALA A 154 23.54 18.95 -30.83
C ALA A 154 24.82 18.51 -31.55
N VAL A 155 25.31 17.30 -31.26
CA VAL A 155 26.50 16.73 -31.92
C VAL A 155 26.22 16.51 -33.41
N THR A 156 25.01 16.08 -33.81
CA THR A 156 24.62 15.96 -35.24
C THR A 156 24.66 17.31 -35.95
N PHE A 157 24.16 18.37 -35.31
CA PHE A 157 24.22 19.73 -35.85
C PHE A 157 25.66 20.22 -36.01
N LEU A 158 26.51 20.02 -35.00
CA LEU A 158 27.93 20.40 -35.05
C LEU A 158 28.72 19.59 -36.09
N ALA A 159 28.39 18.31 -36.26
CA ALA A 159 29.00 17.41 -37.24
C ALA A 159 28.40 17.54 -38.65
N ALA A 160 27.41 18.42 -38.86
CA ALA A 160 26.61 18.48 -40.09
C ALA A 160 27.47 18.53 -41.37
N ARG A 161 28.55 19.33 -41.37
CA ARG A 161 29.49 19.45 -42.51
C ARG A 161 30.46 18.28 -42.70
N ALA A 162 30.61 17.40 -41.70
CA ALA A 162 31.48 16.25 -41.78
C ALA A 162 30.81 15.08 -42.55
N PHE A 163 29.49 14.89 -42.43
CA PHE A 163 28.79 13.73 -43.00
C PHE A 163 28.98 13.53 -44.51
N PRO A 164 28.87 14.56 -45.39
CA PRO A 164 29.06 14.36 -46.83
C PRO A 164 30.51 14.00 -47.21
N ARG A 165 31.48 14.22 -46.30
CA ARG A 165 32.92 14.05 -46.54
C ARG A 165 33.50 12.84 -45.80
N LEU A 166 32.65 11.94 -45.30
CA LEU A 166 33.10 10.72 -44.61
C LEU A 166 33.66 9.71 -45.61
N GLU A 167 34.99 9.59 -45.62
CA GLU A 167 35.75 8.62 -46.40
C GLU A 167 36.12 7.37 -45.58
N ARG A 168 36.50 6.27 -46.23
CA ARG A 168 36.97 5.04 -45.54
C ARG A 168 38.18 5.30 -44.63
N SER A 169 39.00 6.31 -44.92
CA SER A 169 40.13 6.75 -44.09
C SER A 169 39.70 7.31 -42.72
N SER A 170 38.45 7.75 -42.58
CA SER A 170 37.92 8.38 -41.35
C SER A 170 37.48 7.38 -40.27
N VAL A 171 37.54 6.07 -40.55
CA VAL A 171 37.06 5.02 -39.64
C VAL A 171 37.73 5.08 -38.26
N ARG A 172 39.04 5.40 -38.19
CA ARG A 172 39.75 5.51 -36.90
C ARG A 172 39.20 6.65 -36.03
N LEU A 173 38.89 7.80 -36.63
CA LEU A 173 38.35 8.95 -35.90
C LEU A 173 36.88 8.75 -35.50
N LEU A 174 36.09 8.10 -36.38
CA LEU A 174 34.74 7.65 -36.02
C LEU A 174 34.78 6.70 -34.83
N ALA A 175 35.71 5.74 -34.81
CA ALA A 175 35.86 4.78 -33.71
C ALA A 175 36.19 5.47 -32.37
N VAL A 176 37.02 6.53 -32.39
CA VAL A 176 37.27 7.35 -31.19
C VAL A 176 35.99 8.03 -30.70
N GLY A 177 35.23 8.64 -31.61
CA GLY A 177 33.94 9.27 -31.28
C GLY A 177 32.92 8.28 -30.71
N VAL A 178 32.84 7.10 -31.32
CA VAL A 178 32.02 5.98 -30.84
C VAL A 178 32.44 5.58 -29.43
N ALA A 179 33.74 5.36 -29.17
CA ALA A 179 34.25 4.97 -27.86
C ALA A 179 33.90 6.00 -26.78
N ILE A 180 34.11 7.30 -27.06
CA ILE A 180 33.75 8.38 -26.13
C ILE A 180 32.25 8.37 -25.84
N ALA A 181 31.41 8.30 -26.88
CA ALA A 181 29.96 8.30 -26.72
C ALA A 181 29.44 7.07 -25.97
N VAL A 182 30.02 5.89 -26.18
CA VAL A 182 29.68 4.69 -25.42
C VAL A 182 29.97 4.89 -23.93
N VAL A 183 31.15 5.42 -23.57
CA VAL A 183 31.51 5.68 -22.17
C VAL A 183 30.54 6.69 -21.54
N VAL A 184 30.26 7.81 -22.23
CA VAL A 184 29.32 8.83 -21.74
C VAL A 184 27.92 8.23 -21.56
N ALA A 185 27.41 7.52 -22.57
CA ALA A 185 26.09 6.91 -22.51
C ALA A 185 26.01 5.85 -21.39
N ALA A 186 27.05 5.04 -21.20
CA ALA A 186 27.13 4.06 -20.12
C ALA A 186 27.10 4.73 -18.74
N VAL A 187 27.91 5.78 -18.51
CA VAL A 187 27.93 6.53 -17.24
C VAL A 187 26.56 7.17 -16.95
N VAL A 188 25.95 7.82 -17.93
CA VAL A 188 24.61 8.41 -17.80
C VAL A 188 23.56 7.33 -17.51
N THR A 189 23.63 6.18 -18.18
CA THR A 189 22.71 5.06 -17.95
C THR A 189 22.86 4.50 -16.53
N VAL A 190 24.09 4.23 -16.07
CA VAL A 190 24.35 3.75 -14.70
C VAL A 190 23.89 4.76 -13.66
N GLY A 191 24.16 6.05 -13.89
CA GLY A 191 23.69 7.14 -13.03
C GLY A 191 22.16 7.18 -12.94
N ALA A 192 21.46 7.01 -14.06
CA ALA A 192 20.01 6.94 -14.11
C ALA A 192 19.46 5.70 -13.38
N LEU A 193 20.05 4.52 -13.59
CA LEU A 193 19.64 3.30 -12.90
C LEU A 193 19.87 3.41 -11.39
N ARG A 194 20.99 3.98 -10.94
CA ARG A 194 21.27 4.25 -9.52
C ARG A 194 20.35 5.33 -8.94
N ALA A 195 19.97 6.32 -9.74
CA ALA A 195 19.00 7.31 -9.34
C ALA A 195 17.60 6.70 -9.21
N GLY A 196 17.28 5.69 -10.02
CA GLY A 196 16.00 4.97 -10.04
C GLY A 196 15.92 3.73 -9.14
N ASP A 197 16.98 3.45 -8.37
CA ASP A 197 17.03 2.34 -7.42
C ASP A 197 16.37 2.77 -6.10
N ASP A 198 15.13 2.34 -5.86
CA ASP A 198 14.42 2.62 -4.60
C ASP A 198 15.01 1.87 -3.41
N GLY A 199 15.73 0.77 -3.65
CA GLY A 199 16.25 -0.10 -2.57
C GLY A 199 17.19 0.64 -1.62
N ARG A 200 17.89 1.68 -2.10
CA ARG A 200 18.76 2.55 -1.30
C ARG A 200 18.03 3.39 -0.25
N TYR A 201 16.70 3.51 -0.36
CA TYR A 201 15.84 4.30 0.51
C TYR A 201 14.96 3.43 1.41
N VAL A 202 15.14 2.10 1.35
CA VAL A 202 14.41 1.15 2.16
C VAL A 202 15.36 0.65 3.24
N ASP A 203 15.03 0.94 4.49
CA ASP A 203 15.66 0.32 5.65
C ASP A 203 14.81 -0.88 6.04
N ALA A 204 15.22 -2.07 5.59
CA ALA A 204 14.49 -3.29 5.85
C ALA A 204 15.44 -4.44 6.17
N THR A 205 15.00 -5.29 7.08
CA THR A 205 15.64 -6.56 7.39
C THR A 205 14.66 -7.68 7.08
N THR A 206 15.19 -8.89 6.87
CA THR A 206 14.38 -10.10 6.75
C THR A 206 14.79 -11.10 7.83
N ALA A 207 13.84 -11.97 8.18
CA ALA A 207 14.04 -13.08 9.09
C ALA A 207 13.96 -14.40 8.33
N ALA A 208 14.63 -15.44 8.85
CA ALA A 208 14.38 -16.79 8.40
C ALA A 208 12.89 -17.16 8.61
N ALA A 209 12.33 -17.90 7.64
CA ALA A 209 11.01 -18.49 7.80
C ALA A 209 10.95 -19.35 9.06
N THR A 210 9.81 -19.34 9.73
CA THR A 210 9.55 -20.15 10.91
C THR A 210 8.12 -20.64 10.87
N ASP A 211 7.84 -21.69 11.63
CA ASP A 211 6.48 -22.14 11.82
C ASP A 211 5.70 -21.11 12.66
N VAL A 212 4.46 -20.85 12.25
CA VAL A 212 3.56 -19.99 12.99
C VAL A 212 2.96 -20.80 14.15
N PRO A 213 3.30 -20.49 15.42
CA PRO A 213 2.75 -21.21 16.56
C PRO A 213 1.23 -20.99 16.67
N ALA A 214 0.53 -21.94 17.27
CA ALA A 214 -0.89 -21.75 17.55
C ALA A 214 -1.12 -20.58 18.51
N VAL A 215 -2.25 -19.89 18.36
CA VAL A 215 -2.71 -18.91 19.36
C VAL A 215 -2.99 -19.64 20.68
N PRO A 216 -2.50 -19.17 21.84
CA PRO A 216 -2.70 -19.85 23.12
C PRO A 216 -4.18 -20.06 23.46
N SER A 217 -4.50 -21.22 24.01
CA SER A 217 -5.87 -21.57 24.45
C SER A 217 -6.22 -21.06 25.86
N MET A 218 -5.32 -20.34 26.50
CA MET A 218 -5.49 -19.66 27.79
C MET A 218 -4.50 -18.50 27.89
N LEU A 219 -4.67 -17.60 28.85
CA LEU A 219 -3.79 -16.44 29.01
C LEU A 219 -2.33 -16.84 29.25
N GLY A 220 -2.07 -17.80 30.16
CA GLY A 220 -0.71 -18.22 30.52
C GLY A 220 -0.04 -17.29 31.54
N GLN A 221 1.29 -17.24 31.54
CA GLN A 221 2.12 -16.40 32.41
C GLN A 221 2.85 -15.34 31.61
N ARG A 222 3.09 -14.16 32.22
CA ARG A 222 3.89 -13.09 31.59
C ARG A 222 5.34 -13.55 31.43
N THR A 223 5.83 -13.60 30.20
CA THR A 223 7.20 -14.06 29.89
C THR A 223 8.09 -12.99 29.27
N PHE A 224 7.53 -11.95 28.66
CA PHE A 224 8.29 -10.82 28.14
C PHE A 224 7.51 -9.50 28.24
N THR A 225 8.24 -8.39 28.12
CA THR A 225 7.69 -7.04 27.97
C THR A 225 8.46 -6.32 26.87
N VAL A 226 7.74 -5.79 25.88
CA VAL A 226 8.29 -4.88 24.86
C VAL A 226 7.80 -3.47 25.16
N SER A 227 8.73 -2.55 25.36
CA SER A 227 8.42 -1.13 25.50
C SER A 227 8.43 -0.48 24.13
N VAL A 228 7.35 0.21 23.78
CA VAL A 228 7.30 1.04 22.57
C VAL A 228 7.30 2.49 23.02
N PRO A 229 8.48 3.16 23.07
CA PRO A 229 8.57 4.56 23.46
C PRO A 229 7.74 5.42 22.51
N ASP A 230 7.20 6.50 23.07
CA ASP A 230 6.36 7.48 22.38
C ASP A 230 5.10 6.90 21.71
N ALA A 231 4.78 5.62 21.95
CA ALA A 231 3.55 4.99 21.49
C ALA A 231 2.35 5.68 22.12
N PHE A 232 1.57 6.36 21.28
CA PHE A 232 0.37 7.11 21.68
C PHE A 232 0.66 8.36 22.53
N GLU A 233 1.70 9.14 22.19
CA GLU A 233 1.91 10.46 22.80
C GLU A 233 0.65 11.35 22.71
N GLY A 234 0.11 11.69 23.89
CA GLY A 234 -1.03 12.57 24.04
C GLY A 234 -2.40 11.89 23.90
N ASN A 235 -3.46 12.62 24.28
CA ASN A 235 -4.85 12.18 24.15
C ASN A 235 -5.36 12.12 22.69
N LYS A 236 -4.49 12.41 21.71
CA LYS A 236 -4.83 12.30 20.29
C LYS A 236 -4.55 10.87 19.85
N HIS A 237 -5.62 10.12 19.72
CA HIS A 237 -5.64 8.84 19.02
C HIS A 237 -5.12 9.08 17.59
N ASP A 238 -3.84 8.85 17.34
CA ASP A 238 -3.29 8.83 15.99
C ASP A 238 -3.74 7.50 15.37
N PRO A 239 -4.67 7.50 14.41
CA PRO A 239 -5.16 6.28 13.76
C PRO A 239 -4.06 5.51 13.04
N ASN A 240 -2.86 6.10 12.92
CA ASN A 240 -1.70 5.56 12.24
C ASN A 240 -0.72 4.86 13.20
N ARG A 241 -1.12 4.27 14.32
CA ARG A 241 -0.21 3.46 15.17
C ARG A 241 -0.86 2.15 15.60
N GLY A 242 -0.50 1.04 14.96
CA GLY A 242 -1.16 -0.26 15.15
C GLY A 242 -0.29 -1.31 15.83
N ILE A 243 -0.91 -2.18 16.63
CA ILE A 243 -0.31 -3.43 17.14
C ILE A 243 -1.26 -4.55 16.76
N VAL A 244 -0.80 -5.44 15.88
CA VAL A 244 -1.67 -6.44 15.24
C VAL A 244 -0.96 -7.78 15.19
N ALA A 245 -1.72 -8.87 15.36
CA ALA A 245 -1.22 -10.24 15.16
C ALA A 245 -0.75 -10.45 13.73
N ALA A 246 0.47 -10.97 13.54
CA ALA A 246 1.05 -11.20 12.23
C ALA A 246 2.19 -12.23 12.28
N GLY A 247 2.27 -13.09 11.27
CA GLY A 247 3.32 -14.10 11.14
C GLY A 247 3.39 -14.98 12.38
N ALA A 248 4.60 -15.18 12.91
CA ALA A 248 4.84 -15.98 14.12
C ALA A 248 4.83 -15.14 15.43
N GLY A 249 4.07 -14.05 15.44
CA GLY A 249 3.96 -13.14 16.59
C GLY A 249 3.10 -11.92 16.24
N PHE A 250 3.70 -10.74 16.27
CA PHE A 250 2.98 -9.48 16.06
C PHE A 250 3.81 -8.44 15.33
N VAL A 251 3.12 -7.45 14.76
CA VAL A 251 3.74 -6.27 14.17
C VAL A 251 3.30 -5.02 14.91
N VAL A 252 4.24 -4.09 15.03
CA VAL A 252 4.04 -2.75 15.57
C VAL A 252 4.35 -1.76 14.47
N TYR A 253 3.43 -0.82 14.24
CA TYR A 253 3.68 0.35 13.40
C TYR A 253 3.75 1.60 14.25
N GLY A 254 4.86 2.31 14.14
CA GLY A 254 5.13 3.57 14.82
C GLY A 254 6.37 4.22 14.24
N ASP A 255 6.45 5.55 14.31
CA ASP A 255 7.57 6.34 13.78
C ASP A 255 7.93 5.97 12.32
N HIS A 256 6.90 5.87 11.48
CA HIS A 256 7.05 5.52 10.06
C HIS A 256 7.79 4.20 9.78
N ARG A 257 7.82 3.29 10.75
CA ARG A 257 8.47 1.99 10.70
C ARG A 257 7.51 0.89 11.15
N ILE A 258 7.53 -0.20 10.40
CA ILE A 258 6.87 -1.46 10.77
C ILE A 258 7.94 -2.36 11.36
N THR A 259 7.73 -2.86 12.58
CA THR A 259 8.65 -3.80 13.23
C THR A 259 7.88 -5.04 13.65
N ALA A 260 8.36 -6.21 13.24
CA ALA A 260 7.80 -7.49 13.63
C ALA A 260 8.55 -8.11 14.78
N TYR A 261 7.80 -8.64 15.73
CA TYR A 261 8.28 -9.31 16.91
C TYR A 261 7.81 -10.76 16.92
N GLY A 262 8.68 -11.66 17.40
CA GLY A 262 8.29 -13.04 17.66
C GLY A 262 7.42 -13.17 18.91
N ALA A 263 6.89 -14.38 19.13
CA ALA A 263 6.22 -14.75 20.37
C ALA A 263 7.12 -14.70 21.63
N ASP A 264 8.43 -14.46 21.48
CA ASP A 264 9.38 -14.22 22.57
C ASP A 264 9.67 -12.72 22.81
N GLY A 265 8.96 -11.83 22.10
CA GLY A 265 9.14 -10.38 22.20
C GLY A 265 10.38 -9.83 21.51
N LYS A 266 11.15 -10.64 20.77
CA LYS A 266 12.33 -10.16 20.03
C LYS A 266 11.98 -9.71 18.63
N GLU A 267 12.63 -8.64 18.19
CA GLU A 267 12.54 -8.18 16.80
C GLU A 267 13.02 -9.27 15.84
N ARG A 268 12.22 -9.53 14.81
CA ARG A 268 12.53 -10.49 13.74
C ARG A 268 12.94 -9.77 12.46
N TRP A 269 12.14 -8.80 12.06
CA TRP A 269 12.34 -8.01 10.86
C TRP A 269 11.71 -6.63 11.05
N HIS A 270 12.13 -5.68 10.23
CA HIS A 270 11.49 -4.38 10.15
C HIS A 270 11.46 -3.88 8.71
N PHE A 271 10.61 -2.89 8.46
CA PHE A 271 10.48 -2.18 7.21
C PHE A 271 10.21 -0.71 7.48
N ALA A 272 11.10 0.14 7.00
CA ALA A 272 10.96 1.59 6.99
C ALA A 272 11.45 2.15 5.65
N ARG A 273 10.98 3.34 5.30
CA ARG A 273 11.45 4.07 4.12
C ARG A 273 12.02 5.40 4.53
N THR A 274 13.27 5.65 4.14
CA THR A 274 14.06 6.86 4.46
C THR A 274 14.29 7.72 3.21
N GLY A 275 13.41 7.57 2.21
CA GLY A 275 13.54 8.17 0.88
C GLY A 275 13.26 9.66 0.80
N PRO A 276 13.61 10.28 -0.33
CA PRO A 276 13.37 11.71 -0.56
C PRO A 276 11.87 12.05 -0.57
N GLY A 277 11.60 13.33 -0.28
CA GLY A 277 10.29 13.98 -0.46
C GLY A 277 9.17 13.57 0.50
N GLY A 278 9.52 12.93 1.62
CA GLY A 278 8.57 12.64 2.71
C GLY A 278 7.73 11.40 2.47
N VAL A 279 8.01 10.63 1.41
CA VAL A 279 7.33 9.36 1.16
C VAL A 279 7.85 8.32 2.15
N VAL A 280 7.12 8.21 3.23
CA VAL A 280 7.37 7.32 4.37
C VAL A 280 6.29 6.26 4.45
N VAL A 281 6.46 5.29 5.35
CA VAL A 281 5.34 4.43 5.74
C VAL A 281 4.38 5.30 6.53
N ASN A 282 3.14 5.42 6.10
CA ASN A 282 2.12 6.23 6.76
C ASN A 282 1.04 5.38 7.47
N GLY A 283 1.06 4.06 7.25
CA GLY A 283 0.14 3.11 7.86
C GLY A 283 0.59 1.66 7.67
N MET A 284 -0.07 0.75 8.38
CA MET A 284 -0.04 -0.67 8.06
C MET A 284 -1.41 -1.31 8.31
N ARG A 285 -1.70 -2.40 7.61
CA ARG A 285 -2.79 -3.32 7.93
C ARG A 285 -2.34 -4.76 7.71
N VAL A 286 -2.97 -5.70 8.40
CA VAL A 286 -2.63 -7.12 8.32
C VAL A 286 -3.83 -7.91 7.80
N PHE A 287 -3.58 -8.83 6.87
CA PHE A 287 -4.60 -9.58 6.15
C PHE A 287 -4.30 -11.08 6.16
N ASP A 288 -5.27 -11.85 5.67
CA ASP A 288 -5.17 -13.31 5.49
C ASP A 288 -4.74 -14.00 6.80
N ASN A 289 -5.44 -13.67 7.89
CA ASN A 289 -5.21 -14.20 9.24
C ASN A 289 -3.76 -14.02 9.73
N GLY A 290 -3.13 -12.89 9.41
CA GLY A 290 -1.78 -12.58 9.86
C GLY A 290 -0.70 -12.97 8.85
N ALA A 291 -1.01 -13.49 7.68
CA ALA A 291 0.00 -13.96 6.72
C ALA A 291 0.66 -12.82 5.92
N THR A 292 -0.03 -11.69 5.74
CA THR A 292 0.46 -10.57 4.94
C THR A 292 0.32 -9.27 5.70
N VAL A 293 1.40 -8.49 5.74
CA VAL A 293 1.38 -7.09 6.17
C VAL A 293 1.36 -6.22 4.92
N VAL A 294 0.41 -5.29 4.83
CA VAL A 294 0.40 -4.27 3.77
C VAL A 294 0.83 -2.95 4.38
N ALA A 295 1.97 -2.45 3.93
CA ALA A 295 2.48 -1.14 4.27
C ALA A 295 1.89 -0.08 3.34
N PHE A 296 1.38 1.00 3.92
CA PHE A 296 0.87 2.14 3.19
C PHE A 296 1.98 3.15 3.00
N LEU A 297 2.15 3.58 1.76
CA LEU A 297 2.97 4.71 1.34
C LEU A 297 2.01 5.74 0.73
N ASP A 298 2.38 7.02 0.73
CA ASP A 298 1.47 8.11 0.29
C ASP A 298 0.75 7.86 -1.04
N LYS A 299 1.42 7.22 -2.00
CA LYS A 299 0.88 6.86 -3.31
C LYS A 299 1.23 5.43 -3.70
N GLY A 300 1.31 4.52 -2.74
CA GLY A 300 1.69 3.15 -3.03
C GLY A 300 1.44 2.21 -1.88
N LEU A 301 1.44 0.93 -2.23
CA LEU A 301 1.22 -0.16 -1.31
C LEU A 301 2.37 -1.14 -1.47
N VAL A 302 2.81 -1.70 -0.36
CA VAL A 302 3.81 -2.78 -0.34
C VAL A 302 3.24 -3.97 0.42
N GLY A 303 3.10 -5.10 -0.26
CA GLY A 303 2.80 -6.37 0.40
C GLY A 303 4.08 -6.98 0.96
N ILE A 304 4.06 -7.36 2.22
CA ILE A 304 5.18 -7.91 2.97
C ILE A 304 4.75 -9.23 3.59
N ASP A 305 5.60 -10.24 3.47
CA ASP A 305 5.43 -11.50 4.17
C ASP A 305 5.53 -11.27 5.69
N ALA A 306 4.47 -11.60 6.43
CA ALA A 306 4.44 -11.32 7.85
C ALA A 306 5.48 -12.13 8.66
N THR A 307 5.92 -13.28 8.14
CA THR A 307 6.85 -14.18 8.84
C THR A 307 8.30 -13.81 8.57
N THR A 308 8.63 -13.50 7.31
CA THR A 308 10.00 -13.25 6.86
C THR A 308 10.36 -11.79 6.69
N GLY A 309 9.37 -10.89 6.54
CA GLY A 309 9.62 -9.49 6.16
C GLY A 309 9.98 -9.32 4.68
N GLU A 310 9.92 -10.38 3.87
CA GLU A 310 10.19 -10.28 2.44
C GLU A 310 9.11 -9.49 1.72
N ARG A 311 9.53 -8.56 0.85
CA ARG A 311 8.62 -7.83 -0.02
C ARG A 311 8.05 -8.76 -1.09
N LEU A 312 6.73 -8.90 -1.12
CA LEU A 312 5.99 -9.74 -2.05
C LEU A 312 5.69 -9.00 -3.36
N TRP A 313 5.17 -7.79 -3.23
CA TRP A 313 4.74 -6.97 -4.36
C TRP A 313 4.69 -5.49 -3.96
N THR A 314 4.62 -4.65 -4.98
CA THR A 314 4.33 -3.22 -4.86
C THR A 314 3.16 -2.90 -5.79
N SER A 315 2.18 -2.16 -5.31
CA SER A 315 0.99 -1.80 -6.09
C SER A 315 0.66 -0.32 -5.92
N ALA A 316 0.01 0.23 -6.94
CA ALA A 316 -0.68 1.51 -6.90
C ALA A 316 -1.96 1.45 -7.71
N ASP A 317 -2.59 0.28 -7.69
CA ASP A 317 -3.91 0.08 -8.24
C ASP A 317 -4.93 0.91 -7.44
N ASP A 318 -5.70 1.76 -8.13
CA ASP A 318 -6.64 2.69 -7.50
C ASP A 318 -7.75 1.96 -6.73
N GLN A 319 -8.21 0.81 -7.23
CA GLN A 319 -9.26 0.04 -6.54
C GLN A 319 -8.71 -0.59 -5.26
N MET A 320 -7.49 -1.13 -5.29
CA MET A 320 -6.84 -1.68 -4.10
C MET A 320 -6.52 -0.58 -3.07
N MET A 321 -6.00 0.58 -3.51
CA MET A 321 -5.78 1.74 -2.64
C MET A 321 -7.08 2.23 -2.01
N TYR A 322 -8.17 2.30 -2.80
CA TYR A 322 -9.49 2.65 -2.28
C TYR A 322 -9.97 1.63 -1.24
N ALA A 323 -9.90 0.32 -1.56
CA ALA A 323 -10.30 -0.75 -0.65
C ALA A 323 -9.57 -0.73 0.71
N LEU A 324 -8.31 -0.31 0.69
CA LEU A 324 -7.46 -0.25 1.88
C LEU A 324 -7.60 1.07 2.65
N SER A 325 -7.89 2.19 1.97
CA SER A 325 -8.12 3.51 2.58
C SER A 325 -9.49 3.61 3.27
N GLN A 326 -10.48 2.84 2.80
CA GLN A 326 -11.74 2.69 3.51
C GLN A 326 -11.51 1.88 4.78
N VAL A 327 -11.35 2.57 5.91
CA VAL A 327 -11.48 1.93 7.22
C VAL A 327 -12.94 1.45 7.32
N PRO A 328 -13.21 0.13 7.41
CA PRO A 328 -14.58 -0.35 7.59
C PRO A 328 -15.22 0.39 8.76
N GLY A 329 -16.41 0.95 8.54
CA GLY A 329 -17.07 1.78 9.54
C GLY A 329 -17.14 1.10 10.91
N TYR A 330 -16.77 1.84 11.96
CA TYR A 330 -16.62 1.34 13.34
C TYR A 330 -15.52 0.27 13.52
N ASN A 331 -14.28 0.69 13.28
CA ASN A 331 -13.08 0.29 14.04
C ASN A 331 -12.77 -1.21 14.16
N LEU A 332 -13.16 -2.08 13.23
CA LEU A 332 -12.75 -3.49 13.24
C LEU A 332 -11.94 -3.84 12.00
N ASP A 333 -10.78 -4.48 12.21
CA ASP A 333 -9.91 -4.92 11.12
C ASP A 333 -10.59 -6.02 10.30
N ALA A 334 -10.95 -5.71 9.06
CA ALA A 334 -11.40 -6.70 8.10
C ALA A 334 -10.18 -7.52 7.60
N PRO A 335 -10.23 -8.86 7.64
CA PRO A 335 -9.10 -9.71 7.24
C PRO A 335 -8.94 -9.82 5.72
N PHE A 336 -9.83 -9.20 4.95
CA PHE A 336 -9.88 -9.26 3.49
C PHE A 336 -9.76 -7.86 2.86
N VAL A 337 -9.13 -7.78 1.70
CA VAL A 337 -9.08 -6.56 0.88
C VAL A 337 -10.13 -6.67 -0.21
N VAL A 338 -11.21 -5.90 -0.07
CA VAL A 338 -12.33 -5.91 -1.03
C VAL A 338 -12.70 -4.49 -1.42
N TYR A 339 -12.54 -4.18 -2.70
CA TYR A 339 -13.10 -2.98 -3.31
C TYR A 339 -14.60 -3.19 -3.51
N ARG A 340 -15.41 -2.25 -3.04
CA ARG A 340 -16.87 -2.30 -3.12
C ARG A 340 -17.40 -1.00 -3.71
N ASP A 341 -18.02 -1.08 -4.88
CA ASP A 341 -18.84 0.00 -5.42
C ASP A 341 -20.30 -0.46 -5.66
N ASP A 342 -21.09 0.39 -6.29
CA ASP A 342 -22.51 0.18 -6.58
C ASP A 342 -22.75 -0.83 -7.73
N ARG A 343 -21.69 -1.32 -8.39
CA ARG A 343 -21.78 -2.19 -9.56
C ARG A 343 -21.07 -3.51 -9.36
N VAL A 344 -19.89 -3.50 -8.78
CA VAL A 344 -19.00 -4.66 -8.64
C VAL A 344 -18.28 -4.66 -7.31
N TRP A 345 -18.08 -5.86 -6.79
CA TRP A 345 -17.16 -6.11 -5.69
C TRP A 345 -15.97 -6.89 -6.22
N VAL A 346 -14.76 -6.46 -5.84
CA VAL A 346 -13.49 -7.07 -6.27
C VAL A 346 -12.68 -7.43 -5.03
N ARG A 347 -12.40 -8.72 -4.83
CA ARG A 347 -11.45 -9.15 -3.79
C ARG A 347 -10.04 -9.21 -4.35
N PHE A 348 -9.07 -8.76 -3.56
CA PHE A 348 -7.66 -8.86 -3.88
C PHE A 348 -6.99 -9.94 -3.03
N ASP A 349 -6.09 -10.68 -3.66
CA ASP A 349 -5.16 -11.59 -2.99
C ASP A 349 -4.03 -10.75 -2.41
N THR A 350 -3.90 -10.70 -1.09
CA THR A 350 -2.88 -9.87 -0.45
C THR A 350 -1.48 -10.47 -0.55
N ARG A 351 -1.34 -11.75 -0.91
CA ARG A 351 -0.04 -12.38 -1.19
C ARG A 351 0.54 -11.97 -2.52
N THR A 352 -0.31 -11.72 -3.51
CA THR A 352 0.13 -11.41 -4.89
C THR A 352 -0.18 -9.99 -5.33
N GLY A 353 -1.04 -9.27 -4.61
CA GLY A 353 -1.50 -7.93 -4.95
C GLY A 353 -2.45 -7.89 -6.15
N LYS A 354 -3.02 -9.04 -6.56
CA LYS A 354 -3.85 -9.17 -7.77
C LYS A 354 -5.31 -9.41 -7.43
N PRO A 355 -6.27 -9.02 -8.30
CA PRO A 355 -7.66 -9.41 -8.16
C PRO A 355 -7.82 -10.94 -8.15
N MET A 356 -8.57 -11.47 -7.18
CA MET A 356 -8.95 -12.89 -7.09
C MET A 356 -10.21 -13.17 -7.88
N TRP A 357 -11.25 -12.37 -7.64
CA TRP A 357 -12.55 -12.49 -8.28
C TRP A 357 -13.24 -11.13 -8.32
N THR A 358 -14.21 -11.05 -9.22
CA THR A 358 -15.12 -9.91 -9.37
C THR A 358 -16.54 -10.43 -9.48
N VAL A 359 -17.45 -9.91 -8.67
CA VAL A 359 -18.88 -10.24 -8.72
C VAL A 359 -19.71 -8.96 -8.83
N PRO A 360 -20.94 -9.01 -9.38
CA PRO A 360 -21.86 -7.89 -9.31
C PRO A 360 -22.13 -7.48 -7.85
N ALA A 361 -22.29 -6.19 -7.59
CA ALA A 361 -22.65 -5.69 -6.27
C ALA A 361 -24.00 -6.31 -5.84
N PRO A 362 -24.06 -7.06 -4.73
CA PRO A 362 -25.30 -7.61 -4.23
C PRO A 362 -26.28 -6.48 -3.89
N HIS A 363 -27.53 -6.59 -4.36
CA HIS A 363 -28.58 -5.59 -4.11
C HIS A 363 -28.18 -4.17 -4.53
N ALA A 364 -27.71 -4.01 -5.77
CA ALA A 364 -27.39 -2.71 -6.39
C ALA A 364 -28.60 -1.75 -6.46
N ASP A 365 -29.82 -2.26 -6.26
CA ASP A 365 -31.07 -1.52 -6.15
C ASP A 365 -31.39 -0.97 -4.74
N CYS A 366 -30.58 -1.32 -3.74
CA CYS A 366 -30.73 -0.85 -2.36
C CYS A 366 -29.82 0.34 -2.04
N ASP A 367 -29.96 0.91 -0.83
CA ASP A 367 -29.18 2.09 -0.41
C ASP A 367 -27.66 1.79 -0.40
N PHE A 368 -26.88 2.72 -1.00
CA PHE A 368 -25.41 2.64 -1.11
C PHE A 368 -24.72 3.82 -0.40
N PRO A 369 -23.53 3.64 0.23
CA PRO A 369 -22.81 2.38 0.41
C PRO A 369 -23.47 1.44 1.43
N PRO A 370 -23.34 0.11 1.27
CA PRO A 370 -23.78 -0.84 2.27
C PRO A 370 -23.00 -0.64 3.56
N ARG A 371 -23.57 -1.04 4.71
CA ARG A 371 -22.80 -1.14 5.95
C ARG A 371 -21.97 -2.42 5.92
N VAL A 372 -20.66 -2.29 5.70
CA VAL A 372 -19.70 -3.40 5.69
C VAL A 372 -19.38 -3.84 7.12
N VAL A 373 -19.53 -5.13 7.41
CA VAL A 373 -19.34 -5.76 8.72
C VAL A 373 -18.68 -7.13 8.60
N ASP A 374 -17.65 -7.21 7.77
CA ASP A 374 -16.88 -8.43 7.52
C ASP A 374 -16.45 -9.10 8.83
N THR A 375 -16.65 -10.41 8.90
CA THR A 375 -16.21 -11.24 10.02
C THR A 375 -14.84 -11.84 9.70
N ARG A 376 -14.23 -12.58 10.64
CA ARG A 376 -12.95 -13.26 10.35
C ARG A 376 -13.06 -14.28 9.21
N SER A 377 -14.24 -14.86 9.01
CA SER A 377 -14.45 -15.94 8.03
C SER A 377 -15.31 -15.56 6.83
N TRP A 378 -16.04 -14.45 6.87
CA TRP A 378 -17.03 -14.09 5.85
C TRP A 378 -17.00 -12.61 5.49
N LEU A 379 -17.24 -12.32 4.20
CA LEU A 379 -17.57 -10.97 3.75
C LEU A 379 -19.02 -10.70 4.07
N VAL A 380 -19.34 -9.67 4.84
CA VAL A 380 -20.72 -9.43 5.31
C VAL A 380 -21.08 -7.97 5.14
N SER A 381 -22.27 -7.73 4.59
CA SER A 381 -22.84 -6.40 4.43
C SER A 381 -24.29 -6.38 4.94
N VAL A 382 -24.66 -5.28 5.58
CA VAL A 382 -26.04 -4.98 5.94
C VAL A 382 -26.53 -3.85 5.03
N VAL A 383 -27.59 -4.14 4.27
CA VAL A 383 -28.20 -3.19 3.33
C VAL A 383 -29.59 -2.82 3.77
N ARG A 384 -29.98 -1.59 3.42
CA ARG A 384 -31.36 -1.10 3.56
C ARG A 384 -31.97 -1.00 2.17
N CYS A 385 -33.00 -1.80 1.94
CA CYS A 385 -33.75 -1.85 0.69
C CYS A 385 -35.07 -1.11 0.88
N SER A 386 -35.17 0.05 0.26
CA SER A 386 -36.33 0.93 0.37
C SER A 386 -37.40 0.51 -0.65
N SER A 387 -38.66 0.41 -0.21
CA SER A 387 -39.82 0.19 -1.07
C SER A 387 -40.87 1.28 -0.81
N GLU A 388 -41.90 1.40 -1.66
CA GLU A 388 -42.92 2.46 -1.53
C GLU A 388 -43.60 2.53 -0.15
N GLN A 389 -43.65 1.41 0.58
CA GLN A 389 -44.41 1.31 1.85
C GLN A 389 -43.58 0.81 3.04
N SER A 390 -42.33 0.39 2.84
CA SER A 390 -41.52 -0.22 3.90
C SER A 390 -40.03 -0.22 3.58
N ASN A 391 -39.20 -0.26 4.62
CA ASN A 391 -37.76 -0.51 4.46
C ASN A 391 -37.42 -1.90 5.01
N ALA A 392 -36.78 -2.70 4.17
CA ALA A 392 -36.24 -3.99 4.55
C ALA A 392 -34.75 -3.85 4.88
N ILE A 393 -34.34 -4.39 6.03
CA ILE A 393 -32.94 -4.58 6.39
C ILE A 393 -32.57 -6.00 6.01
N ARG A 394 -31.56 -6.15 5.15
CA ARG A 394 -31.05 -7.46 4.71
C ARG A 394 -29.63 -7.65 5.17
N VAL A 395 -29.29 -8.89 5.52
CA VAL A 395 -27.91 -9.33 5.72
C VAL A 395 -27.50 -10.15 4.52
N ILE A 396 -26.35 -9.78 3.95
CA ILE A 396 -25.74 -10.45 2.81
C ILE A 396 -24.37 -10.93 3.26
N ALA A 397 -24.06 -12.20 3.04
CA ALA A 397 -22.75 -12.76 3.27
C ALA A 397 -22.25 -13.51 2.04
N LEU A 398 -20.98 -13.28 1.70
CA LEU A 398 -20.28 -13.93 0.59
C LEU A 398 -19.13 -14.77 1.13
N ASP A 399 -18.88 -15.90 0.47
CA ASP A 399 -17.66 -16.67 0.65
C ASP A 399 -16.46 -15.83 0.19
N PRO A 400 -15.45 -15.57 1.04
CA PRO A 400 -14.31 -14.78 0.63
C PRO A 400 -13.50 -15.46 -0.47
N GLY A 401 -13.44 -16.81 -0.52
CA GLY A 401 -12.68 -17.57 -1.50
C GLY A 401 -13.21 -17.43 -2.94
N SER A 402 -14.52 -17.50 -3.12
CA SER A 402 -15.17 -17.53 -4.44
C SER A 402 -15.97 -16.28 -4.80
N GLY A 403 -16.39 -15.48 -3.81
CA GLY A 403 -17.35 -14.39 -3.99
C GLY A 403 -18.82 -14.86 -4.11
N GLU A 404 -19.09 -16.15 -3.89
CA GLU A 404 -20.45 -16.69 -3.94
C GLU A 404 -21.27 -16.22 -2.74
N THR A 405 -22.52 -15.79 -2.97
CA THR A 405 -23.46 -15.43 -1.90
C THR A 405 -23.88 -16.68 -1.12
N VAL A 406 -23.44 -16.80 0.12
CA VAL A 406 -23.80 -17.91 1.01
C VAL A 406 -25.04 -17.62 1.86
N TRP A 407 -25.33 -16.34 2.09
CA TRP A 407 -26.52 -15.89 2.80
C TRP A 407 -27.01 -14.55 2.25
N ASP A 408 -28.31 -14.46 1.99
CA ASP A 408 -29.00 -13.22 1.63
C ASP A 408 -30.42 -13.34 2.18
N ASN A 409 -30.70 -12.63 3.26
CA ASN A 409 -32.01 -12.69 3.88
C ASN A 409 -32.45 -11.36 4.47
N GLU A 410 -33.75 -11.10 4.41
CA GLU A 410 -34.39 -10.03 5.16
C GLU A 410 -34.41 -10.42 6.64
N VAL A 411 -33.78 -9.60 7.48
CA VAL A 411 -33.71 -9.83 8.93
C VAL A 411 -34.64 -8.93 9.72
N PHE A 412 -35.12 -7.84 9.11
CA PHE A 412 -36.11 -6.94 9.69
C PHE A 412 -36.83 -6.17 8.59
N LYS A 413 -38.15 -6.04 8.72
CA LYS A 413 -38.97 -5.17 7.88
C LYS A 413 -39.68 -4.15 8.75
N GLY A 414 -39.33 -2.89 8.56
CA GLY A 414 -39.88 -1.77 9.31
C GLY A 414 -40.56 -0.74 8.41
N GLN A 415 -40.93 0.37 9.02
CA GLN A 415 -41.45 1.55 8.32
C GLN A 415 -40.33 2.28 7.56
N ALA A 416 -40.65 3.39 6.90
CA ALA A 416 -39.69 4.18 6.12
C ALA A 416 -38.50 4.74 6.92
N ASP A 417 -38.54 4.73 8.25
CA ASP A 417 -37.46 5.14 9.14
C ASP A 417 -36.58 3.96 9.61
N ALA A 418 -36.85 2.73 9.16
CA ALA A 418 -36.07 1.57 9.57
C ALA A 418 -34.58 1.73 9.21
N ALA A 419 -33.72 1.40 10.17
CA ALA A 419 -32.28 1.43 10.01
C ALA A 419 -31.64 0.30 10.84
N ALA A 420 -30.37 0.00 10.56
CA ALA A 420 -29.60 -0.94 11.36
C ALA A 420 -28.17 -0.45 11.57
N ILE A 421 -27.67 -0.67 12.78
CA ILE A 421 -26.26 -0.58 13.12
C ILE A 421 -25.78 -2.01 13.29
N ALA A 422 -24.68 -2.36 12.66
CA ALA A 422 -24.11 -3.69 12.76
C ALA A 422 -22.61 -3.67 12.98
N THR A 423 -22.09 -4.63 13.73
CA THR A 423 -20.66 -4.80 14.00
C THR A 423 -20.31 -6.29 13.99
N PRO A 424 -19.11 -6.69 13.54
CA PRO A 424 -18.62 -8.04 13.74
C PRO A 424 -18.70 -8.47 15.22
N ALA A 425 -19.14 -9.70 15.47
CA ALA A 425 -19.27 -10.26 16.81
C ALA A 425 -18.22 -11.33 17.11
N ASN A 426 -17.85 -12.16 16.12
CA ASN A 426 -16.80 -13.18 16.20
C ASN A 426 -16.41 -13.61 14.77
N ALA A 427 -15.81 -14.80 14.57
CA ALA A 427 -15.45 -15.25 13.23
C ALA A 427 -16.62 -15.52 12.29
N VAL A 428 -17.83 -15.78 12.81
CA VAL A 428 -18.96 -16.31 12.03
C VAL A 428 -20.25 -15.50 12.17
N GLY A 429 -20.27 -14.48 13.01
CA GLY A 429 -21.48 -13.72 13.31
C GLY A 429 -21.26 -12.23 13.50
N ILE A 430 -22.37 -11.50 13.43
CA ILE A 430 -22.44 -10.05 13.59
C ILE A 430 -23.50 -9.69 14.64
N PHE A 431 -23.29 -8.59 15.36
CA PHE A 431 -24.32 -7.93 16.13
C PHE A 431 -25.10 -6.97 15.24
N ILE A 432 -26.42 -6.92 15.40
CA ILE A 432 -27.31 -6.02 14.68
C ILE A 432 -28.24 -5.35 15.68
N GLN A 433 -28.23 -4.03 15.71
CA GLN A 433 -29.19 -3.22 16.44
C GLN A 433 -30.11 -2.52 15.42
N PHE A 434 -31.40 -2.81 15.51
CA PHE A 434 -32.41 -2.20 14.66
C PHE A 434 -32.89 -0.87 15.27
N GLY A 435 -33.19 0.08 14.39
CA GLY A 435 -33.80 1.36 14.73
C GLY A 435 -35.02 1.65 13.85
N GLY A 436 -35.84 2.59 14.30
CA GLY A 436 -37.08 3.00 13.63
C GLY A 436 -38.35 2.41 14.27
N ALA A 437 -39.50 2.86 13.80
CA ALA A 437 -40.80 2.43 14.30
C ALA A 437 -40.99 0.91 14.12
N GLY A 438 -41.32 0.21 15.20
CA GLY A 438 -41.52 -1.25 15.20
C GLY A 438 -40.24 -2.07 15.31
N ALA A 439 -39.06 -1.44 15.45
CA ALA A 439 -37.81 -2.16 15.69
C ALA A 439 -37.85 -2.94 17.02
N PRO A 440 -37.40 -4.20 17.05
CA PRO A 440 -37.31 -4.96 18.29
C PRO A 440 -36.31 -4.28 19.26
N PRO A 441 -36.58 -4.30 20.57
CA PRO A 441 -35.66 -3.69 21.54
C PRO A 441 -34.38 -4.52 21.67
N GLY A 442 -33.25 -3.82 21.79
CA GLY A 442 -31.95 -4.44 22.07
C GLY A 442 -31.14 -4.80 20.82
N ILE A 443 -30.22 -5.74 21.00
CA ILE A 443 -29.29 -6.20 19.96
C ILE A 443 -29.69 -7.63 19.57
N ALA A 444 -29.59 -7.97 18.30
CA ALA A 444 -29.66 -9.33 17.80
C ALA A 444 -28.28 -9.82 17.39
N TYR A 445 -28.04 -11.12 17.54
CA TYR A 445 -26.86 -11.80 17.01
C TYR A 445 -27.26 -12.59 15.76
N ALA A 446 -26.64 -12.26 14.63
CA ALA A 446 -26.83 -12.96 13.36
C ALA A 446 -25.64 -13.88 13.09
N ASN A 447 -25.88 -15.19 13.01
CA ASN A 447 -24.87 -16.18 12.67
C ASN A 447 -24.97 -16.50 11.17
N VAL A 448 -23.88 -16.26 10.45
CA VAL A 448 -23.79 -16.41 8.99
C VAL A 448 -23.80 -17.89 8.58
N VAL A 449 -23.15 -18.75 9.36
CA VAL A 449 -23.03 -20.19 9.07
C VAL A 449 -24.38 -20.88 9.25
N ASP A 450 -25.02 -20.65 10.39
CA ASP A 450 -26.31 -21.26 10.73
C ASP A 450 -27.50 -20.52 10.11
N LYS A 451 -27.28 -19.34 9.54
CA LYS A 451 -28.29 -18.47 8.93
C LYS A 451 -29.42 -18.12 9.90
N THR A 452 -29.07 -17.87 11.16
CA THR A 452 -30.01 -17.61 12.26
C THR A 452 -29.82 -16.20 12.80
N VAL A 453 -30.91 -15.62 13.32
CA VAL A 453 -30.91 -14.35 14.05
C VAL A 453 -31.49 -14.60 15.43
N THR A 454 -30.66 -14.43 16.45
CA THR A 454 -31.01 -14.69 17.85
C THR A 454 -31.13 -13.38 18.61
N PRO A 455 -32.28 -13.07 19.23
CA PRO A 455 -32.40 -11.90 20.07
C PRO A 455 -31.52 -12.05 21.33
N LEU A 456 -30.72 -11.04 21.63
CA LEU A 456 -29.96 -10.97 22.89
C LEU A 456 -30.80 -10.24 23.96
N PRO A 457 -30.40 -10.30 25.24
CA PRO A 457 -31.11 -9.56 26.29
C PRO A 457 -31.27 -8.07 25.94
N ALA A 458 -32.44 -7.50 26.22
CA ALA A 458 -32.79 -6.15 25.75
C ALA A 458 -31.91 -5.02 26.34
N ARG A 459 -31.27 -5.26 27.50
CA ARG A 459 -30.43 -4.29 28.20
C ARG A 459 -29.00 -4.77 28.30
N GLY A 460 -28.14 -4.25 27.44
CA GLY A 460 -26.71 -4.51 27.51
C GLY A 460 -26.00 -4.15 26.22
N THR A 461 -24.81 -4.68 26.05
CA THR A 461 -23.99 -4.49 24.85
C THR A 461 -23.29 -5.80 24.53
N GLY A 462 -23.36 -6.22 23.26
CA GLY A 462 -22.57 -7.34 22.77
C GLY A 462 -21.13 -6.89 22.61
N GLU A 463 -20.20 -7.61 23.23
CA GLU A 463 -18.77 -7.35 23.16
C GLU A 463 -18.18 -8.24 22.06
N PRO A 464 -17.51 -7.70 21.03
CA PRO A 464 -16.91 -8.50 19.97
C PRO A 464 -15.81 -9.43 20.50
N SER A 465 -15.83 -10.70 20.09
CA SER A 465 -14.78 -11.66 20.37
C SER A 465 -13.66 -11.57 19.34
N LEU A 466 -12.48 -11.21 19.82
CA LEU A 466 -11.24 -11.21 19.04
C LEU A 466 -10.35 -12.41 19.37
N GLY A 467 -10.74 -13.20 20.37
CA GLY A 467 -9.97 -14.31 20.91
C GLY A 467 -9.89 -15.54 20.00
N PRO A 468 -9.10 -16.53 20.43
CA PRO A 468 -9.04 -17.85 19.77
C PRO A 468 -10.38 -18.59 19.80
N SER A 469 -11.32 -18.18 20.65
CA SER A 469 -12.69 -18.71 20.67
C SER A 469 -13.68 -17.75 20.01
N ASP A 470 -14.70 -18.31 19.38
CA ASP A 470 -15.83 -17.54 18.83
C ASP A 470 -16.93 -17.28 19.87
N ASN A 471 -16.73 -17.69 21.12
CA ASN A 471 -17.59 -17.29 22.24
C ASN A 471 -17.47 -15.77 22.45
N PHE A 472 -18.60 -15.10 22.65
CA PHE A 472 -18.63 -13.66 22.89
C PHE A 472 -19.30 -13.32 24.22
N VAL A 473 -18.94 -12.18 24.79
CA VAL A 473 -19.50 -11.70 26.06
C VAL A 473 -20.61 -10.70 25.77
N PHE A 474 -21.67 -10.76 26.57
CA PHE A 474 -22.69 -9.73 26.63
C PHE A 474 -22.60 -9.04 27.99
N SER A 475 -22.43 -7.72 27.98
CA SER A 475 -22.30 -6.91 29.20
C SER A 475 -23.62 -6.22 29.55
N GLY A 476 -24.18 -6.55 30.70
CA GLY A 476 -25.38 -5.89 31.25
C GLY A 476 -25.08 -4.46 31.70
N ARG A 477 -26.07 -3.56 31.59
CA ARG A 477 -25.93 -2.14 31.99
C ARG A 477 -26.32 -1.85 33.45
N ASP A 478 -26.87 -2.82 34.17
CA ASP A 478 -27.43 -2.61 35.51
C ASP A 478 -26.34 -2.71 36.60
N GLY A 479 -26.15 -1.64 37.40
CA GLY A 479 -25.58 -1.58 38.78
C GLY A 479 -24.22 -2.22 39.13
N GLY A 480 -23.67 -3.02 38.23
CA GLY A 480 -22.52 -3.92 38.40
C GLY A 480 -22.58 -4.88 37.23
N ARG A 481 -21.87 -4.57 36.14
CA ARG A 481 -21.96 -5.24 34.83
C ARG A 481 -22.05 -6.76 35.01
N GLN A 482 -23.23 -7.34 34.81
CA GLN A 482 -23.37 -8.78 34.71
C GLN A 482 -22.81 -9.20 33.36
N LEU A 483 -21.83 -10.10 33.36
CA LEU A 483 -21.33 -10.70 32.14
C LEU A 483 -22.05 -12.03 31.89
N VAL A 484 -22.51 -12.19 30.66
CA VAL A 484 -23.13 -13.41 30.15
C VAL A 484 -22.31 -13.89 28.97
N LEU A 485 -21.89 -15.15 28.99
CA LEU A 485 -21.13 -15.74 27.88
C LEU A 485 -22.08 -16.43 26.91
N PHE A 486 -21.92 -16.13 25.63
CA PHE A 486 -22.65 -16.76 24.53
C PHE A 486 -21.70 -17.56 23.65
N GLY A 487 -22.19 -18.65 23.08
CA GLY A 487 -21.48 -19.42 22.07
C GLY A 487 -21.57 -18.80 20.68
N PRO A 488 -20.78 -19.31 19.71
CA PRO A 488 -20.90 -18.90 18.31
C PRO A 488 -22.28 -19.21 17.70
N ASP A 489 -23.03 -20.15 18.28
CA ASP A 489 -24.41 -20.48 17.93
C ASP A 489 -25.45 -19.48 18.50
N GLY A 490 -25.00 -18.41 19.16
CA GLY A 490 -25.89 -17.41 19.77
C GLY A 490 -26.60 -17.89 21.03
N LYS A 491 -26.29 -19.09 21.54
CA LYS A 491 -26.88 -19.62 22.77
C LYS A 491 -26.07 -19.22 23.99
N GLN A 492 -26.76 -18.88 25.07
CA GLN A 492 -26.13 -18.62 26.36
C GLN A 492 -25.43 -19.88 26.88
N ARG A 493 -24.16 -19.74 27.25
CA ARG A 493 -23.35 -20.79 27.87
C ARG A 493 -23.43 -20.73 29.39
N CYS A 494 -23.18 -19.53 29.93
CA CYS A 494 -23.27 -19.27 31.36
C CYS A 494 -23.57 -17.80 31.63
N ALA A 495 -24.03 -17.52 32.85
CA ALA A 495 -24.25 -16.18 33.38
C ALA A 495 -23.87 -16.18 34.86
N GLY A 496 -23.36 -15.05 35.37
CA GLY A 496 -23.14 -14.91 36.82
C GLY A 496 -21.87 -14.17 37.24
N ALA A 497 -21.00 -13.82 36.30
CA ALA A 497 -19.87 -12.94 36.58
C ALA A 497 -20.40 -11.52 36.86
N GLN A 498 -20.22 -11.05 38.10
CA GLN A 498 -20.73 -9.76 38.60
C GLN A 498 -19.62 -8.96 39.29
N GLY A 499 -19.87 -7.67 39.52
CA GLY A 499 -18.94 -6.79 40.22
C GLY A 499 -17.64 -6.55 39.44
N ILE A 500 -17.71 -6.53 38.11
CA ILE A 500 -16.57 -6.26 37.24
C ILE A 500 -16.70 -4.84 36.72
N ARG A 501 -15.71 -4.00 37.01
CA ARG A 501 -15.61 -2.67 36.42
C ARG A 501 -14.67 -2.74 35.23
N GLY A 502 -15.18 -3.39 34.18
CA GLY A 502 -14.40 -3.72 33.02
C GLY A 502 -13.78 -2.50 32.33
N ALA A 503 -12.47 -2.55 32.13
CA ALA A 503 -11.72 -1.58 31.35
C ALA A 503 -12.27 -1.52 29.92
N GLN A 504 -12.24 -0.34 29.30
CA GLN A 504 -12.60 -0.21 27.89
C GLN A 504 -11.38 -0.46 27.02
N THR A 505 -11.53 -1.28 25.98
CA THR A 505 -10.44 -1.45 25.01
C THR A 505 -10.20 -0.14 24.26
N ARG A 506 -8.92 0.21 24.12
CA ARG A 506 -8.43 1.33 23.31
C ARG A 506 -7.55 0.87 22.16
N VAL A 507 -7.48 -0.44 21.93
CA VAL A 507 -6.73 -1.03 20.83
C VAL A 507 -7.41 -0.66 19.51
N LEU A 508 -6.64 -0.11 18.58
CA LEU A 508 -7.13 0.16 17.22
C LEU A 508 -7.62 -1.13 16.55
N GLY A 509 -8.66 -1.03 15.75
CA GLY A 509 -9.15 -2.19 14.99
C GLY A 509 -9.94 -3.21 15.84
N GLN A 510 -10.27 -2.92 17.10
CA GLN A 510 -11.03 -3.81 18.00
C GLN A 510 -12.46 -3.35 18.33
N GLY A 511 -12.91 -2.23 17.78
CA GLY A 511 -14.16 -1.60 18.18
C GLY A 511 -14.06 -0.94 19.57
N GLY A 512 -15.13 -0.25 19.98
CA GLY A 512 -15.29 0.20 21.36
C GLY A 512 -16.00 -0.89 22.17
N GLY A 513 -15.55 -1.16 23.39
CA GLY A 513 -16.12 -2.22 24.22
C GLY A 513 -15.28 -2.58 25.42
N LEU A 514 -15.60 -3.70 26.04
CA LEU A 514 -14.86 -4.31 27.14
C LEU A 514 -13.49 -4.80 26.65
N ALA A 515 -12.42 -4.50 27.39
CA ALA A 515 -11.14 -5.18 27.23
C ALA A 515 -11.28 -6.60 27.78
N TYR A 516 -11.48 -7.57 26.88
CA TYR A 516 -11.58 -8.98 27.23
C TYR A 516 -11.05 -9.89 26.10
N LEU A 517 -10.81 -11.15 26.43
CA LEU A 517 -10.46 -12.19 25.48
C LEU A 517 -11.16 -13.50 25.84
N SER A 518 -11.75 -14.19 24.87
CA SER A 518 -12.37 -15.50 25.08
C SER A 518 -11.48 -16.63 24.56
N PHE A 519 -11.51 -17.72 25.31
CA PHE A 519 -10.85 -18.99 25.02
C PHE A 519 -11.90 -20.11 24.99
N ALA A 520 -11.49 -21.31 24.57
CA ALA A 520 -12.39 -22.46 24.57
C ALA A 520 -12.84 -22.84 25.99
N GLY A 521 -11.92 -22.79 26.96
CA GLY A 521 -12.19 -23.17 28.36
C GLY A 521 -12.56 -22.02 29.30
N GLY A 522 -12.45 -20.76 28.87
CA GLY A 522 -12.67 -19.62 29.75
C GLY A 522 -12.60 -18.28 29.03
N PHE A 523 -12.66 -17.20 29.78
CA PHE A 523 -12.40 -15.85 29.26
C PHE A 523 -11.68 -15.01 30.31
N VAL A 524 -10.92 -14.01 29.85
CA VAL A 524 -10.24 -13.03 30.69
C VAL A 524 -10.83 -11.65 30.45
N VAL A 525 -10.98 -10.88 31.51
CA VAL A 525 -11.44 -9.48 31.47
C VAL A 525 -10.43 -8.62 32.23
N ALA A 526 -10.11 -7.46 31.68
CA ALA A 526 -9.40 -6.42 32.41
C ALA A 526 -10.39 -5.63 33.28
N ASP A 527 -10.17 -5.60 34.59
CA ASP A 527 -10.97 -4.89 35.57
C ASP A 527 -10.18 -3.68 36.07
N ASP A 528 -10.72 -2.47 35.92
CA ASP A 528 -10.08 -1.23 36.38
C ASP A 528 -10.06 -1.13 37.91
N GLY A 529 -10.84 -1.96 38.60
CA GLY A 529 -11.01 -1.89 40.05
C GLY A 529 -11.95 -0.77 40.49
N GLY A 530 -12.36 -0.87 41.76
CA GLY A 530 -13.11 0.18 42.45
C GLY A 530 -12.20 1.30 42.96
N VAL A 531 -12.79 2.36 43.52
CA VAL A 531 -12.02 3.39 44.23
C VAL A 531 -11.26 2.71 45.38
N GLY A 532 -9.92 2.77 45.35
CA GLY A 532 -9.05 2.13 46.35
C GLY A 532 -8.77 0.65 46.11
N THR A 533 -9.24 0.06 45.02
CA THR A 533 -8.88 -1.31 44.61
C THR A 533 -8.00 -1.23 43.36
N PRO A 534 -6.81 -1.86 43.34
CA PRO A 534 -5.98 -1.88 42.15
C PRO A 534 -6.66 -2.67 41.02
N GLY A 535 -6.34 -2.30 39.78
CA GLY A 535 -6.81 -3.03 38.60
C GLY A 535 -6.30 -4.46 38.57
N SER A 536 -7.01 -5.35 37.88
CA SER A 536 -6.63 -6.76 37.75
C SER A 536 -7.09 -7.41 36.45
N LEU A 537 -6.37 -8.44 36.01
CA LEU A 537 -6.84 -9.40 35.02
C LEU A 537 -7.61 -10.50 35.75
N ARG A 538 -8.90 -10.65 35.44
CA ARG A 538 -9.78 -11.65 36.05
C ARG A 538 -10.12 -12.71 35.02
N THR A 539 -9.89 -13.98 35.37
CA THR A 539 -10.21 -15.13 34.49
C THR A 539 -11.45 -15.85 34.99
N PHE A 540 -12.24 -16.37 34.06
CA PHE A 540 -13.51 -17.03 34.32
C PHE A 540 -13.60 -18.34 33.54
N ASP A 541 -14.24 -19.35 34.11
CA ASP A 541 -14.56 -20.62 33.44
C ASP A 541 -15.73 -20.44 32.46
N ALA A 542 -15.62 -21.01 31.25
CA ALA A 542 -16.60 -20.80 30.19
C ALA A 542 -17.95 -21.54 30.40
N ASN A 543 -17.99 -22.54 31.28
CA ASN A 543 -19.20 -23.34 31.52
C ASN A 543 -19.99 -22.81 32.71
N THR A 544 -19.30 -22.27 33.71
CA THR A 544 -19.89 -21.84 34.98
C THR A 544 -19.88 -20.33 35.16
N CYS A 545 -19.08 -19.59 34.38
CA CYS A 545 -18.80 -18.16 34.57
C CYS A 545 -18.23 -17.85 35.98
N ALA A 546 -17.74 -18.85 36.70
CA ALA A 546 -17.09 -18.67 38.00
C ALA A 546 -15.68 -18.11 37.79
N GLN A 547 -15.28 -17.15 38.63
CA GLN A 547 -13.93 -16.63 38.60
C GLN A 547 -12.93 -17.71 39.01
N THR A 548 -11.91 -17.94 38.19
CA THR A 548 -10.86 -18.93 38.43
C THR A 548 -9.58 -18.31 38.98
N ALA A 549 -9.26 -17.07 38.60
CA ALA A 549 -8.10 -16.33 39.10
C ALA A 549 -8.30 -14.81 38.98
N ALA A 550 -7.49 -14.06 39.73
CA ALA A 550 -7.32 -12.62 39.58
C ALA A 550 -5.84 -12.25 39.78
N VAL A 551 -5.25 -11.55 38.81
CA VAL A 551 -3.84 -11.13 38.83
C VAL A 551 -3.77 -9.61 38.77
N PRO A 552 -3.02 -8.92 39.66
CA PRO A 552 -2.89 -7.47 39.60
C PRO A 552 -2.37 -7.00 38.23
N ALA A 553 -3.04 -6.02 37.65
CA ALA A 553 -2.64 -5.38 36.39
C ALA A 553 -3.27 -3.99 36.30
N GLU A 554 -2.42 -2.98 36.31
CA GLU A 554 -2.85 -1.59 36.25
C GLU A 554 -2.87 -1.09 34.80
N SER A 555 -3.84 -0.21 34.50
CA SER A 555 -3.94 0.55 33.26
C SER A 555 -3.88 -0.29 31.98
N VAL A 556 -4.65 -1.39 31.97
CA VAL A 556 -4.79 -2.25 30.78
C VAL A 556 -5.61 -1.52 29.72
N GLU A 557 -5.03 -1.34 28.54
CA GLU A 557 -5.66 -0.70 27.38
C GLU A 557 -6.34 -1.73 26.46
N GLY A 558 -6.03 -3.01 26.59
CA GLY A 558 -6.69 -4.11 25.88
C GLY A 558 -5.80 -5.31 25.64
N PHE A 559 -6.29 -6.23 24.81
CA PHE A 559 -5.64 -7.52 24.52
C PHE A 559 -5.42 -7.67 23.02
N VAL A 560 -4.29 -8.26 22.62
CA VAL A 560 -4.07 -8.69 21.23
C VAL A 560 -3.67 -10.16 21.26
N PRO A 561 -4.56 -11.10 20.87
CA PRO A 561 -4.18 -12.51 20.76
C PRO A 561 -3.28 -12.69 19.53
N VAL A 562 -2.13 -13.33 19.72
CA VAL A 562 -1.14 -13.51 18.65
C VAL A 562 -0.70 -14.98 18.60
N PRO A 563 -0.17 -15.45 17.46
CA PRO A 563 0.52 -16.73 17.40
C PRO A 563 1.55 -16.85 18.53
N GLY A 564 1.39 -17.87 19.38
CA GLY A 564 2.32 -18.20 20.48
C GLY A 564 2.18 -17.38 21.76
N ALA A 565 1.44 -16.27 21.79
CA ALA A 565 1.28 -15.44 22.98
C ALA A 565 -0.07 -14.70 23.04
N VAL A 566 -0.46 -14.20 24.22
CA VAL A 566 -1.49 -13.19 24.37
C VAL A 566 -0.83 -11.90 24.84
N LEU A 567 -0.97 -10.83 24.06
CA LEU A 567 -0.43 -9.53 24.44
C LEU A 567 -1.43 -8.80 25.32
N VAL A 568 -0.97 -8.33 26.48
CA VAL A 568 -1.70 -7.41 27.35
C VAL A 568 -1.06 -6.04 27.20
N LEU A 569 -1.79 -5.10 26.61
CA LEU A 569 -1.30 -3.75 26.42
C LEU A 569 -1.55 -2.94 27.68
N ARG A 570 -0.50 -2.42 28.31
CA ARG A 570 -0.59 -1.58 29.51
C ARG A 570 0.04 -0.22 29.27
N ARG A 571 -0.55 0.81 29.87
CA ARG A 571 0.02 2.16 29.86
C ARG A 571 0.83 2.41 31.12
N ASP A 572 2.09 2.81 30.94
CA ASP A 572 2.98 3.26 32.00
C ASP A 572 3.46 4.68 31.68
N GLY A 573 2.78 5.69 32.24
CA GLY A 573 2.98 7.09 31.87
C GLY A 573 2.65 7.35 30.40
N GLN A 574 3.65 7.74 29.61
CA GLN A 574 3.56 7.96 28.16
C GLN A 574 4.05 6.75 27.34
N THR A 575 4.51 5.68 27.99
CA THR A 575 5.03 4.49 27.32
C THR A 575 3.97 3.40 27.31
N LEU A 576 3.76 2.81 26.13
CA LEU A 576 3.00 1.57 26.04
C LEU A 576 3.93 0.39 26.33
N GLN A 577 3.52 -0.44 27.29
CA GLN A 577 4.13 -1.73 27.58
C GLN A 577 3.30 -2.83 26.93
N ILE A 578 3.94 -3.64 26.10
CA ILE A 578 3.36 -4.84 25.49
C ILE A 578 3.84 -6.03 26.31
N ASP A 579 3.03 -6.49 27.26
CA ASP A 579 3.34 -7.67 28.07
C ASP A 579 2.86 -8.93 27.35
N GLY A 580 3.77 -9.84 27.03
CA GLY A 580 3.45 -11.11 26.41
C GLY A 580 3.20 -12.20 27.43
N TYR A 581 2.05 -12.86 27.33
CA TYR A 581 1.70 -14.01 28.15
C TYR A 581 1.72 -15.28 27.32
N THR A 582 2.43 -16.31 27.78
CA THR A 582 2.60 -17.59 27.10
C THR A 582 2.23 -18.74 28.04
N ALA A 583 1.79 -19.87 27.47
CA ALA A 583 1.33 -21.04 28.23
C ALA A 583 2.41 -21.68 29.12
#